data_AF-A0A919RG55-F1
#
_entry.id   AF-A0A919RG55-F1
#
_cell.length_a   1.000
_cell.length_b   1.000
_cell.length_c   1.000
_cell.angle_alpha   90.00
_cell.angle_beta   90.00
_cell.angle_gamma   90.00
#
_symmetry.space_group_name_H-M   'P 1'
#
loop_
_entity.id
_entity.type
_entity.pdbx_description
1 polymer ?
#
loop_
_entity_poly.entity_id
_entity_poly.type
_entity_poly.pdbx_seq_one_letter_code
_entity_poly.pdbx_strand_id
1 'polypeptide(L)'
;MVATRPGRAATAALAVSALVLAAGCAGTQTTSADAPTPVGSEDPGIGHVHALSVDPGDGALYIAGHYGLFKVTSKTDAVRVAGRIQDNMGFTILGPKTFLASGHPSMPDMQAGKAPHLGLIRSTDAGVTWTTVSDEGTADFHSLQPAGTELYAYDSQTSRVRRSGDEGRTWKLGAQAQIADLAAHAGEPLRVYATTAEGLARSTDGGESFTPLDGAPPIVLADAPAKDTLIGAAEDGRLHTSQDAGRTWTELGRLPAPPSALNATDPKRLLAALQDGTAVESTDGGRTFTVVFQPANASH
;
A
#
# COMPACT_ATOMS: atom_id res chain seq x y z
N MET A 1 6.41 -22.17 -65.12
CA MET A 1 7.19 -21.47 -66.16
C MET A 1 6.81 -19.99 -66.10
N VAL A 2 7.52 -19.21 -65.29
CA VAL A 2 7.41 -17.73 -65.15
C VAL A 2 8.84 -17.20 -65.04
N ALA A 3 9.10 -16.07 -65.68
CA ALA A 3 10.41 -15.61 -66.11
C ALA A 3 11.00 -14.46 -65.25
N THR A 4 12.33 -14.33 -65.31
CA THR A 4 13.20 -13.10 -65.24
C THR A 4 13.24 -12.28 -63.93
N ARG A 5 14.36 -12.30 -63.15
CA ARG A 5 15.63 -11.48 -63.19
C ARG A 5 15.50 -10.10 -62.47
N PRO A 6 16.60 -9.39 -62.06
CA PRO A 6 17.93 -9.79 -61.54
C PRO A 6 18.49 -8.89 -60.38
N GLY A 7 19.64 -9.27 -59.79
CA GLY A 7 20.79 -8.35 -59.71
C GLY A 7 21.36 -7.88 -58.35
N ARG A 8 22.70 -8.06 -58.25
CA ARG A 8 23.75 -7.35 -57.45
C ARG A 8 23.99 -7.85 -56.01
N ALA A 9 25.07 -8.59 -55.70
CA ALA A 9 26.53 -8.35 -55.77
C ALA A 9 27.10 -7.65 -54.52
N ALA A 10 27.90 -8.37 -53.74
CA ALA A 10 29.03 -7.87 -52.92
C ALA A 10 29.76 -9.09 -52.28
N THR A 11 30.84 -9.53 -52.91
CA THR A 11 32.25 -9.44 -52.44
C THR A 11 32.66 -10.48 -51.39
N ALA A 12 33.49 -11.40 -51.88
CA ALA A 12 34.30 -12.32 -51.12
C ALA A 12 35.42 -11.59 -50.36
N ALA A 13 35.76 -12.09 -49.18
CA ALA A 13 37.07 -11.92 -48.58
C ALA A 13 37.57 -13.31 -48.14
N LEU A 14 38.60 -13.79 -48.83
CA LEU A 14 39.43 -14.93 -48.41
C LEU A 14 40.35 -14.49 -47.26
N ALA A 15 40.43 -15.30 -46.22
CA ALA A 15 41.67 -15.45 -45.45
C ALA A 15 41.83 -16.92 -45.04
N VAL A 16 42.99 -17.45 -45.42
CA VAL A 16 43.40 -18.86 -45.39
C VAL A 16 44.02 -19.23 -44.03
N SER A 17 43.96 -20.52 -43.70
CA SER A 17 44.95 -21.31 -42.93
C SER A 17 44.66 -21.45 -41.42
N ALA A 18 44.86 -22.57 -40.75
CA ALA A 18 45.46 -23.85 -41.11
C ALA A 18 44.82 -24.98 -40.28
N LEU A 19 44.67 -26.16 -40.87
CA LEU A 19 44.30 -27.38 -40.18
C LEU A 19 45.57 -27.96 -39.55
N VAL A 20 45.64 -28.01 -38.21
CA VAL A 20 46.62 -28.83 -37.48
C VAL A 20 45.84 -29.84 -36.65
N LEU A 21 45.86 -31.09 -37.12
CA LEU A 21 45.46 -32.26 -36.34
C LEU A 21 46.62 -32.62 -35.41
N ALA A 22 46.44 -32.46 -34.10
CA ALA A 22 47.27 -33.09 -33.09
C ALA A 22 46.36 -33.85 -32.11
N ALA A 23 46.61 -35.15 -32.00
CA ALA A 23 45.89 -36.08 -31.17
C ALA A 23 46.18 -35.86 -29.68
N GLY A 24 45.13 -36.02 -28.86
CA GLY A 24 45.13 -36.68 -27.55
C GLY A 24 46.14 -36.23 -26.48
N CYS A 25 45.61 -35.68 -25.39
CA CYS A 25 45.73 -36.25 -24.04
C CYS A 25 44.63 -35.66 -23.16
N ALA A 26 43.81 -36.55 -22.57
CA ALA A 26 42.80 -36.18 -21.60
C ALA A 26 43.47 -35.64 -20.33
N GLY A 27 43.15 -34.39 -19.98
CA GLY A 27 43.47 -33.79 -18.69
C GLY A 27 42.18 -33.23 -18.12
N THR A 28 41.67 -33.86 -17.06
CA THR A 28 40.55 -33.37 -16.27
C THR A 28 40.92 -32.04 -15.62
N GLN A 29 40.54 -30.92 -16.26
CA GLN A 29 40.44 -29.65 -15.57
C GLN A 29 39.06 -29.60 -14.93
N THR A 30 39.04 -29.84 -13.62
CA THR A 30 37.99 -29.39 -12.73
C THR A 30 37.96 -27.87 -12.83
N THR A 31 37.11 -27.34 -13.71
CA THR A 31 36.70 -25.95 -13.61
C THR A 31 35.95 -25.85 -12.29
N SER A 32 36.60 -25.28 -11.29
CA SER A 32 35.91 -24.72 -10.13
C SER A 32 34.87 -23.76 -10.71
N ALA A 33 33.62 -24.22 -10.77
CA ALA A 33 32.51 -23.35 -11.07
C ALA A 33 32.55 -22.26 -10.01
N ASP A 34 32.57 -21.00 -10.45
CA ASP A 34 32.33 -19.86 -9.57
C ASP A 34 31.14 -20.20 -8.69
N ALA A 35 31.41 -20.32 -7.38
CA ALA A 35 30.35 -20.42 -6.41
C ALA A 35 29.52 -19.14 -6.56
N PRO A 36 28.18 -19.22 -6.67
CA PRO A 36 27.38 -18.03 -6.66
C PRO A 36 27.67 -17.27 -5.37
N THR A 37 28.10 -16.02 -5.51
CA THR A 37 28.21 -15.07 -4.41
C THR A 37 26.86 -15.08 -3.67
N PRO A 38 26.79 -15.30 -2.35
CA PRO A 38 25.55 -15.09 -1.63
C PRO A 38 25.23 -13.61 -1.78
N VAL A 39 24.21 -13.27 -2.56
CA VAL A 39 23.61 -11.94 -2.47
C VAL A 39 22.84 -11.97 -1.15
N GLY A 40 23.53 -11.62 -0.08
CA GLY A 40 22.87 -11.19 1.13
C GLY A 40 22.13 -9.92 0.78
N SER A 41 20.85 -10.02 0.43
CA SER A 41 20.00 -8.84 0.49
C SER A 41 19.78 -8.57 1.97
N GLU A 42 20.36 -7.47 2.47
CA GLU A 42 19.88 -6.89 3.72
C GLU A 42 18.35 -6.82 3.67
N ASP A 43 17.71 -7.09 4.81
CA ASP A 43 16.27 -7.01 4.92
C ASP A 43 15.83 -5.60 4.45
N PRO A 44 14.96 -5.47 3.43
CA PRO A 44 14.57 -4.17 2.90
C PRO A 44 13.74 -3.33 3.89
N GLY A 45 13.46 -3.88 5.08
CA GLY A 45 12.69 -3.22 6.12
C GLY A 45 11.24 -3.03 5.69
N ILE A 46 10.60 -1.99 6.21
CA ILE A 46 9.18 -1.69 5.97
C ILE A 46 8.96 -1.14 4.56
N GLY A 47 9.91 -0.35 4.05
CA GLY A 47 9.73 0.46 2.84
C GLY A 47 8.79 1.64 3.10
N HIS A 48 8.17 2.16 2.03
CA HIS A 48 7.13 3.18 2.17
C HIS A 48 5.96 2.61 2.97
N VAL A 49 5.47 3.37 3.95
CA VAL A 49 4.35 2.98 4.80
C VAL A 49 3.05 3.36 4.10
N HIS A 50 2.16 2.39 3.90
CA HIS A 50 0.84 2.61 3.29
C HIS A 50 -0.26 2.73 4.35
N ALA A 51 -0.13 2.00 5.46
CA ALA A 51 -1.08 2.08 6.56
C ALA A 51 -0.44 1.70 7.90
N LEU A 52 -1.03 2.20 8.97
CA LEU A 52 -0.73 1.79 10.34
C LEU A 52 -2.02 1.72 11.14
N SER A 53 -2.14 0.70 12.00
CA SER A 53 -3.30 0.56 12.87
C SER A 53 -2.97 -0.31 14.08
N VAL A 54 -3.79 -0.22 15.11
CA VAL A 54 -3.63 -0.98 16.35
C VAL A 54 -4.65 -2.09 16.40
N ASP A 55 -4.18 -3.31 16.65
CA ASP A 55 -5.07 -4.45 16.90
C ASP A 55 -5.77 -4.26 18.25
N PRO A 56 -7.11 -4.15 18.29
CA PRO A 56 -7.84 -3.95 19.54
C PRO A 56 -7.81 -5.17 20.46
N GLY A 57 -7.39 -6.34 19.97
CA GLY A 57 -7.30 -7.57 20.76
C GLY A 57 -6.11 -7.61 21.73
N ASP A 58 -4.98 -7.00 21.37
CA ASP A 58 -3.76 -7.02 22.18
C ASP A 58 -3.06 -5.64 22.30
N GLY A 59 -3.57 -4.60 21.62
CA GLY A 59 -3.00 -3.26 21.61
C GLY A 59 -1.74 -3.13 20.75
N ALA A 60 -1.37 -4.16 19.98
CA ALA A 60 -0.17 -4.10 19.15
C ALA A 60 -0.36 -3.17 17.95
N LEU A 61 0.64 -2.31 17.72
CA LEU A 61 0.75 -1.50 16.51
C LEU A 61 1.28 -2.35 15.36
N TYR A 62 0.54 -2.34 14.25
CA TYR A 62 0.96 -2.92 12.98
C TYR A 62 1.22 -1.81 11.94
N ILE A 63 2.26 -2.01 11.14
CA ILE A 63 2.64 -1.12 10.04
C ILE A 63 2.66 -1.96 8.77
N ALA A 64 1.86 -1.56 7.79
CA ALA A 64 1.79 -2.16 6.46
C ALA A 64 2.55 -1.26 5.49
N GLY A 65 3.51 -1.84 4.77
CA GLY A 65 4.31 -1.12 3.78
C GLY A 65 4.71 -1.98 2.60
N HIS A 66 5.57 -1.41 1.76
CA HIS A 66 5.95 -1.96 0.46
C HIS A 66 6.55 -3.37 0.51
N TYR A 67 7.18 -3.72 1.64
CA TYR A 67 7.83 -5.02 1.77
C TYR A 67 7.12 -5.96 2.72
N GLY A 68 6.10 -5.57 3.46
CA GLY A 68 5.38 -6.51 4.33
C GLY A 68 4.49 -5.87 5.37
N LEU A 69 3.94 -6.72 6.23
CA LEU A 69 3.25 -6.33 7.46
C LEU A 69 4.21 -6.51 8.63
N PHE A 70 4.29 -5.52 9.50
CA PHE A 70 5.20 -5.50 10.64
C PHE A 70 4.44 -5.29 11.93
N LYS A 71 4.77 -6.06 12.96
CA LYS A 71 4.34 -5.81 14.33
C LYS A 71 5.44 -5.03 15.05
N VAL A 72 5.12 -3.84 15.55
CA VAL A 72 6.04 -3.05 16.37
C VAL A 72 6.22 -3.73 17.72
N THR A 73 7.47 -3.98 18.11
CA THR A 73 7.83 -4.65 19.37
C THR A 73 8.53 -3.73 20.36
N SER A 74 9.15 -2.65 19.86
CA SER A 74 9.76 -1.59 20.66
C SER A 74 9.72 -0.27 19.87
N LYS A 75 10.18 0.84 20.46
CA LYS A 75 10.31 2.12 19.73
C LYS A 75 11.29 2.07 18.56
N THR A 76 12.15 1.06 18.49
CA THR A 76 13.19 0.93 17.46
C THR A 76 13.11 -0.39 16.70
N ASP A 77 12.28 -1.33 17.16
CA ASP A 77 12.19 -2.68 16.61
C ASP A 77 10.77 -2.98 16.13
N ALA A 78 10.68 -3.56 14.94
CA ALA A 78 9.47 -4.14 14.41
C ALA A 78 9.81 -5.47 13.73
N VAL A 79 8.92 -6.45 13.87
CA VAL A 79 9.11 -7.80 13.32
C VAL A 79 8.18 -8.01 12.14
N ARG A 80 8.74 -8.39 10.99
CA ARG A 80 7.99 -8.79 9.80
C ARG A 80 7.13 -10.01 10.11
N VAL A 81 5.82 -9.87 10.00
CA VAL A 81 4.85 -10.92 10.32
C VAL A 81 5.07 -12.11 9.37
N ALA A 82 5.24 -13.30 9.97
CA ALA A 82 5.52 -14.57 9.28
C ALA A 82 6.73 -14.54 8.32
N GLY A 83 7.64 -13.57 8.44
CA GLY A 83 8.74 -13.38 7.48
C GLY A 83 8.27 -13.11 6.05
N ARG A 84 7.00 -12.74 5.87
CA ARG A 84 6.37 -12.61 4.55
C ARG A 84 6.74 -11.30 3.90
N ILE A 85 7.30 -11.39 2.70
CA ILE A 85 7.46 -10.25 1.80
C ILE A 85 6.23 -10.18 0.91
N GLN A 86 5.48 -9.10 1.03
CA GLN A 86 4.36 -8.76 0.15
C GLN A 86 4.13 -7.26 0.24
N ASP A 87 3.72 -6.65 -0.85
CA ASP A 87 3.38 -5.25 -0.87
C ASP A 87 1.92 -5.07 -0.42
N ASN A 88 1.72 -4.46 0.75
CA ASN A 88 0.39 -4.15 1.26
C ASN A 88 0.04 -2.71 0.90
N MET A 89 -0.48 -2.49 -0.30
CA MET A 89 -0.91 -1.17 -0.81
C MET A 89 -2.15 -0.66 -0.08
N GLY A 90 -3.11 -1.55 0.18
CA GLY A 90 -4.28 -1.29 1.03
C GLY A 90 -4.25 -2.20 2.23
N PHE A 91 -4.52 -1.68 3.43
CA PHE A 91 -4.54 -2.47 4.66
C PHE A 91 -5.47 -1.85 5.71
N THR A 92 -6.24 -2.68 6.41
CA THR A 92 -7.07 -2.25 7.54
C THR A 92 -7.28 -3.38 8.55
N ILE A 93 -7.48 -3.01 9.82
CA ILE A 93 -7.79 -3.92 10.92
C ILE A 93 -9.29 -3.79 11.25
N LEU A 94 -10.04 -4.88 11.10
CA LEU A 94 -11.49 -4.90 11.37
C LEU A 94 -11.82 -5.22 12.84
N GLY A 95 -10.87 -5.83 13.55
CA GLY A 95 -11.06 -6.29 14.93
C GLY A 95 -9.92 -7.19 15.37
N PRO A 96 -10.04 -7.85 16.54
CA PRO A 96 -9.00 -8.70 17.09
C PRO A 96 -8.47 -9.70 16.06
N LYS A 97 -7.17 -9.57 15.71
CA LYS A 97 -6.46 -10.42 14.74
C LYS A 97 -7.08 -10.52 13.34
N THR A 98 -8.07 -9.70 13.02
CA THR A 98 -8.85 -9.80 11.78
C THR A 98 -8.49 -8.66 10.83
N PHE A 99 -7.68 -8.95 9.82
CA PHE A 99 -7.09 -7.94 8.94
C PHE A 99 -7.58 -8.14 7.50
N LEU A 100 -7.69 -7.04 6.77
CA LEU A 100 -7.82 -7.04 5.32
C LEU A 100 -6.59 -6.39 4.70
N ALA A 101 -6.19 -6.89 3.55
CA ALA A 101 -5.12 -6.28 2.76
C ALA A 101 -5.37 -6.45 1.25
N SER A 102 -4.62 -5.69 0.47
CA SER A 102 -4.50 -5.78 -0.98
C SER A 102 -3.14 -5.26 -1.41
N GLY A 103 -2.71 -5.60 -2.62
CA GLY A 103 -1.46 -5.13 -3.22
C GLY A 103 -0.82 -6.23 -4.04
N HIS A 104 0.48 -6.45 -3.87
CA HIS A 104 1.27 -7.32 -4.74
C HIS A 104 1.96 -8.46 -3.97
N PRO A 105 2.07 -9.66 -4.56
CA PRO A 105 2.99 -10.67 -4.04
C PRO A 105 4.44 -10.18 -4.12
N SER A 106 5.35 -10.91 -3.47
CA SER A 106 6.78 -10.66 -3.64
C SER A 106 7.22 -10.83 -5.10
N MET A 107 8.30 -10.15 -5.51
CA MET A 107 8.91 -10.36 -6.83
C MET A 107 9.25 -11.84 -7.11
N PRO A 108 9.83 -12.61 -6.17
CA PRO A 108 10.01 -14.06 -6.34
C PRO A 108 8.70 -14.83 -6.53
N ASP A 109 7.64 -14.49 -5.80
CA ASP A 109 6.33 -15.14 -5.96
C ASP A 109 5.74 -14.88 -7.36
N MET A 110 5.86 -13.65 -7.87
CA MET A 110 5.42 -13.31 -9.22
C MET A 110 6.25 -14.04 -10.29
N GLN A 111 7.57 -14.17 -10.09
CA GLN A 111 8.44 -14.97 -10.96
C GLN A 111 8.10 -16.47 -10.92
N ALA A 112 7.59 -16.95 -9.79
CA ALA A 112 7.07 -18.31 -9.64
C ALA A 112 5.65 -18.49 -10.22
N GLY A 113 5.07 -17.46 -10.83
CA GLY A 113 3.80 -17.53 -11.55
C GLY A 113 2.58 -17.12 -10.73
N LYS A 114 2.74 -16.50 -9.55
CA LYS A 114 1.62 -15.88 -8.85
C LYS A 114 1.08 -14.70 -9.63
N ALA A 115 -0.23 -14.47 -9.54
CA ALA A 115 -0.89 -13.34 -10.15
C ALA A 115 -0.30 -12.01 -9.62
N PRO A 116 -0.18 -10.95 -10.44
CA PRO A 116 0.53 -9.72 -10.07
C PRO A 116 -0.19 -8.86 -9.02
N HIS A 117 -1.47 -9.18 -8.74
CA HIS A 117 -2.28 -8.50 -7.75
C HIS A 117 -2.91 -9.54 -6.83
N LEU A 118 -2.91 -9.25 -5.53
CA LEU A 118 -3.48 -10.12 -4.51
C LEU A 118 -5.02 -10.09 -4.51
N GLY A 119 -5.63 -9.06 -5.11
CA GLY A 119 -7.05 -8.77 -4.89
C GLY A 119 -7.31 -8.40 -3.44
N LEU A 120 -8.53 -8.65 -2.95
CA LEU A 120 -8.80 -8.55 -1.52
C LEU A 120 -8.38 -9.86 -0.83
N ILE A 121 -7.49 -9.75 0.17
CA ILE A 121 -7.10 -10.86 1.03
C ILE A 121 -7.49 -10.58 2.49
N ARG A 122 -7.79 -11.64 3.24
CA ARG A 122 -8.18 -11.59 4.66
C ARG A 122 -7.30 -12.49 5.51
N SER A 123 -7.00 -12.02 6.71
CA SER A 123 -6.37 -12.80 7.78
C SER A 123 -7.26 -12.80 9.03
N THR A 124 -7.25 -13.89 9.78
CA THR A 124 -7.90 -14.04 11.09
C THR A 124 -6.90 -14.42 12.20
N ASP A 125 -5.60 -14.36 11.90
CA ASP A 125 -4.49 -14.72 12.77
C ASP A 125 -3.41 -13.63 12.82
N ALA A 126 -3.84 -12.37 12.71
CA ALA A 126 -2.99 -11.18 12.74
C ALA A 126 -1.94 -11.12 11.62
N GLY A 127 -2.33 -11.52 10.41
CA GLY A 127 -1.53 -11.44 9.20
C GLY A 127 -0.52 -12.57 9.03
N VAL A 128 -0.57 -13.61 9.86
CA VAL A 128 0.31 -14.79 9.75
C VAL A 128 -0.05 -15.60 8.50
N THR A 129 -1.34 -15.85 8.30
CA THR A 129 -1.89 -16.47 7.10
C THR A 129 -2.94 -15.57 6.44
N TRP A 130 -3.08 -15.72 5.13
CA TRP A 130 -3.99 -14.94 4.30
C TRP A 130 -4.79 -15.85 3.37
N THR A 131 -6.07 -15.54 3.22
CA THR A 131 -6.97 -16.17 2.26
C THR A 131 -7.50 -15.14 1.29
N THR A 132 -7.50 -15.45 0.00
CA THR A 132 -8.19 -14.65 -1.03
C THR A 132 -9.68 -14.56 -0.73
N VAL A 133 -10.22 -13.34 -0.79
CA VAL A 133 -11.66 -13.05 -0.68
C VAL A 133 -12.24 -12.81 -2.07
N SER A 134 -11.63 -11.94 -2.88
CA SER A 134 -12.11 -11.60 -4.21
C SER A 134 -11.00 -11.02 -5.10
N ASP A 135 -11.26 -10.93 -6.40
CA ASP A 135 -10.48 -10.16 -7.39
C ASP A 135 -8.97 -10.50 -7.47
N GLU A 136 -8.58 -11.73 -7.15
CA GLU A 136 -7.19 -12.20 -7.31
C GLU A 136 -6.73 -12.01 -8.76
N GLY A 137 -5.56 -11.39 -8.90
CA GLY A 137 -4.96 -11.07 -10.18
C GLY A 137 -5.59 -9.90 -10.93
N THR A 138 -6.67 -9.29 -10.42
CA THR A 138 -7.39 -8.22 -11.13
C THR A 138 -7.46 -6.89 -10.39
N ALA A 139 -7.70 -6.88 -9.08
CA ALA A 139 -7.83 -5.63 -8.33
C ALA A 139 -6.57 -5.32 -7.54
N ASP A 140 -6.22 -4.04 -7.52
CA ASP A 140 -5.14 -3.49 -6.69
C ASP A 140 -5.71 -2.36 -5.82
N PHE A 141 -6.29 -2.76 -4.69
CA PHE A 141 -6.90 -1.81 -3.77
C PHE A 141 -5.83 -1.04 -3.00
N HIS A 142 -5.74 0.27 -3.22
CA HIS A 142 -4.81 1.19 -2.54
C HIS A 142 -5.43 1.84 -1.30
N SER A 143 -6.73 1.68 -1.10
CA SER A 143 -7.41 2.07 0.12
C SER A 143 -8.48 1.03 0.45
N LEU A 144 -8.62 0.71 1.74
CA LEU A 144 -9.60 -0.22 2.29
C LEU A 144 -10.20 0.42 3.55
N GLN A 145 -11.43 0.93 3.45
CA GLN A 145 -12.07 1.68 4.52
C GLN A 145 -13.36 1.00 4.98
N PRO A 146 -13.39 0.41 6.19
CA PRO A 146 -14.61 -0.13 6.76
C PRO A 146 -15.55 0.99 7.22
N ALA A 147 -16.85 0.78 7.00
CA ALA A 147 -17.92 1.68 7.45
C ALA A 147 -19.12 0.85 7.92
N GLY A 148 -19.01 0.27 9.12
CA GLY A 148 -20.06 -0.58 9.69
C GLY A 148 -20.10 -1.92 8.96
N THR A 149 -21.21 -2.23 8.30
CA THR A 149 -21.34 -3.43 7.46
C THR A 149 -20.82 -3.22 6.03
N GLU A 150 -20.49 -1.97 5.67
CA GLU A 150 -19.94 -1.63 4.36
C GLU A 150 -18.42 -1.67 4.39
N LEU A 151 -17.83 -2.04 3.26
CA LEU A 151 -16.41 -1.91 2.97
C LEU A 151 -16.26 -1.08 1.70
N TYR A 152 -15.50 0.00 1.79
CA TYR A 152 -15.07 0.78 0.64
C TYR A 152 -13.66 0.39 0.24
N ALA A 153 -13.42 0.35 -1.06
CA ALA A 153 -12.09 0.15 -1.61
C ALA A 153 -11.84 1.11 -2.76
N TYR A 154 -10.62 1.60 -2.90
CA TYR A 154 -10.18 2.30 -4.09
C TYR A 154 -9.31 1.38 -4.94
N ASP A 155 -9.77 1.03 -6.14
CA ASP A 155 -9.03 0.19 -7.07
C ASP A 155 -8.17 1.03 -8.02
N SER A 156 -6.85 0.95 -7.86
CA SER A 156 -5.89 1.72 -8.65
C SER A 156 -5.90 1.33 -10.13
N GLN A 157 -6.27 0.08 -10.45
CA GLN A 157 -6.30 -0.43 -11.83
C GLN A 157 -7.38 0.24 -12.68
N THR A 158 -8.53 0.54 -12.05
CA THR A 158 -9.69 1.11 -12.74
C THR A 158 -9.97 2.56 -12.33
N SER A 159 -9.26 3.05 -11.32
CA SER A 159 -9.50 4.33 -10.66
C SER A 159 -10.94 4.45 -10.15
N ARG A 160 -11.49 3.37 -9.60
CA ARG A 160 -12.87 3.32 -9.11
C ARG A 160 -12.93 3.17 -7.60
N VAL A 161 -13.83 3.92 -7.00
CA VAL A 161 -14.36 3.57 -5.67
C VAL A 161 -15.31 2.40 -5.84
N ARG A 162 -15.09 1.34 -5.06
CA ARG A 162 -15.94 0.16 -4.99
C ARG A 162 -16.51 0.04 -3.59
N ARG A 163 -17.75 -0.41 -3.50
CA ARG A 163 -18.46 -0.63 -2.24
C ARG A 163 -18.94 -2.07 -2.14
N SER A 164 -18.74 -2.70 -1.00
CA SER A 164 -19.23 -4.03 -0.69
C SER A 164 -20.05 -4.03 0.60
N GLY A 165 -21.20 -4.70 0.58
CA GLY A 165 -22.01 -4.98 1.78
C GLY A 165 -21.90 -6.42 2.27
N ASP A 166 -20.95 -7.21 1.74
CA ASP A 166 -20.79 -8.64 2.00
C ASP A 166 -19.33 -9.03 2.32
N GLU A 167 -18.65 -8.16 3.07
CA GLU A 167 -17.24 -8.30 3.49
C GLU A 167 -16.25 -8.39 2.32
N GLY A 168 -16.55 -7.73 1.20
CA GLY A 168 -15.68 -7.65 0.03
C GLY A 168 -15.78 -8.85 -0.92
N ARG A 169 -16.80 -9.71 -0.78
CA ARG A 169 -17.00 -10.86 -1.69
C ARG A 169 -17.55 -10.40 -3.05
N THR A 170 -18.42 -9.40 -3.05
CA THR A 170 -18.94 -8.75 -4.25
C THR A 170 -18.87 -7.24 -4.12
N TRP A 171 -18.78 -6.56 -5.27
CA TRP A 171 -18.54 -5.13 -5.35
C TRP A 171 -19.57 -4.43 -6.22
N LYS A 172 -20.18 -3.38 -5.68
CA LYS A 172 -20.86 -2.35 -6.46
C LYS A 172 -19.81 -1.33 -6.92
N LEU A 173 -19.77 -1.08 -8.23
CA LEU A 173 -18.92 -0.04 -8.81
C LEU A 173 -19.52 1.33 -8.54
N GLY A 174 -18.71 2.23 -7.98
CA GLY A 174 -19.05 3.64 -7.77
C GLY A 174 -18.32 4.56 -8.75
N ALA A 175 -18.06 5.77 -8.29
CA ALA A 175 -17.41 6.83 -9.06
C ALA A 175 -16.04 6.39 -9.58
N GLN A 176 -15.73 6.80 -10.81
CA GLN A 176 -14.39 6.74 -11.35
C GLN A 176 -13.72 8.09 -11.13
N ALA A 177 -12.68 8.12 -10.29
CA ALA A 177 -11.98 9.35 -9.90
C ALA A 177 -10.52 9.03 -9.54
N GLN A 178 -9.64 10.00 -9.76
CA GLN A 178 -8.28 9.96 -9.21
C GLN A 178 -8.37 10.42 -7.75
N ILE A 179 -8.20 9.50 -6.81
CA ILE A 179 -8.23 9.81 -5.39
C ILE A 179 -6.96 9.28 -4.73
N ALA A 180 -6.48 9.99 -3.72
CA ALA A 180 -5.31 9.58 -2.95
C ALA A 180 -5.71 8.77 -1.70
N ASP A 181 -6.84 9.12 -1.07
CA ASP A 181 -7.29 8.50 0.17
C ASP A 181 -8.83 8.47 0.28
N LEU A 182 -9.35 7.56 1.12
CA LEU A 182 -10.76 7.43 1.45
C LEU A 182 -10.98 7.46 2.96
N ALA A 183 -12.00 8.21 3.40
CA ALA A 183 -12.47 8.18 4.79
C ALA A 183 -13.97 7.89 4.86
N ALA A 184 -14.36 7.01 5.78
CA ALA A 184 -15.75 6.67 6.04
C ALA A 184 -15.91 6.22 7.49
N HIS A 185 -17.09 6.46 8.06
CA HIS A 185 -17.41 6.17 9.46
C HIS A 185 -18.57 5.17 9.57
N ALA A 186 -18.49 4.25 10.54
CA ALA A 186 -19.48 3.19 10.71
C ALA A 186 -20.91 3.66 11.02
N GLY A 187 -21.06 4.82 11.68
CA GLY A 187 -22.36 5.43 11.97
C GLY A 187 -22.99 6.16 10.78
N GLU A 188 -22.26 6.36 9.68
CA GLU A 188 -22.75 7.06 8.48
C GLU A 188 -22.27 6.33 7.21
N PRO A 189 -22.63 5.06 7.01
CA PRO A 189 -21.96 4.18 6.04
C PRO A 189 -22.11 4.60 4.58
N LEU A 190 -23.05 5.50 4.24
CA LEU A 190 -23.20 6.06 2.89
C LEU A 190 -22.44 7.37 2.69
N ARG A 191 -21.82 7.91 3.75
CA ARG A 191 -21.01 9.11 3.67
C ARG A 191 -19.54 8.71 3.59
N VAL A 192 -18.96 9.05 2.45
CA VAL A 192 -17.56 8.75 2.14
C VAL A 192 -16.90 10.03 1.72
N TYR A 193 -15.66 10.22 2.13
CA TYR A 193 -14.83 11.33 1.73
C TYR A 193 -13.67 10.80 0.91
N ALA A 194 -13.25 11.57 -0.08
CA ALA A 194 -12.11 11.25 -0.91
C ALA A 194 -11.23 12.49 -1.06
N THR A 195 -9.92 12.31 -0.93
CA THR A 195 -8.95 13.36 -1.29
C THR A 195 -8.62 13.22 -2.78
N THR A 196 -8.77 14.31 -3.55
CA THR A 196 -8.47 14.35 -4.98
C THR A 196 -7.44 15.44 -5.27
N ALA A 197 -6.95 15.50 -6.52
CA ALA A 197 -6.05 16.57 -6.95
C ALA A 197 -6.68 17.97 -6.83
N GLU A 198 -8.01 18.05 -6.86
CA GLU A 198 -8.80 19.28 -6.71
C GLU A 198 -9.19 19.58 -5.26
N GLY A 199 -8.83 18.70 -4.31
CA GLY A 199 -9.10 18.84 -2.89
C GLY A 199 -10.04 17.78 -2.33
N LEU A 200 -10.58 18.03 -1.13
CA LEU A 200 -11.46 17.09 -0.45
C LEU A 200 -12.85 17.09 -1.10
N ALA A 201 -13.38 15.90 -1.38
CA ALA A 201 -14.74 15.71 -1.88
C ALA A 201 -15.54 14.77 -0.97
N ARG A 202 -16.87 14.89 -1.02
CA ARG A 202 -17.80 14.09 -0.21
C ARG A 202 -18.84 13.42 -1.10
N SER A 203 -19.07 12.14 -0.84
CA SER A 203 -20.23 11.37 -1.29
C SER A 203 -21.25 11.25 -0.16
N THR A 204 -22.53 11.27 -0.51
CA THR A 204 -23.66 10.92 0.40
C THR A 204 -24.49 9.76 -0.14
N ASP A 205 -24.06 9.13 -1.22
CA ASP A 205 -24.72 8.03 -1.93
C ASP A 205 -23.87 6.75 -1.92
N GLY A 206 -22.93 6.64 -0.98
CA GLY A 206 -22.07 5.47 -0.83
C GLY A 206 -21.05 5.32 -1.95
N GLY A 207 -20.38 6.41 -2.31
CA GLY A 207 -19.30 6.46 -3.28
C GLY A 207 -19.74 6.42 -4.75
N GLU A 208 -21.04 6.55 -5.05
CA GLU A 208 -21.54 6.57 -6.43
C GLU A 208 -21.20 7.90 -7.13
N SER A 209 -21.25 9.00 -6.39
CA SER A 209 -20.80 10.32 -6.84
C SER A 209 -20.14 11.10 -5.71
N PHE A 210 -19.24 12.02 -6.07
CA PHE A 210 -18.55 12.90 -5.13
C PHE A 210 -18.81 14.36 -5.50
N THR A 211 -19.08 15.19 -4.50
CA THR A 211 -19.19 16.64 -4.63
C THR A 211 -18.02 17.30 -3.89
N PRO A 212 -17.30 18.26 -4.49
CA PRO A 212 -16.25 19.01 -3.81
C PRO A 212 -16.74 19.64 -2.51
N LEU A 213 -15.87 19.68 -1.49
CA LEU A 213 -16.10 20.45 -0.27
C LEU A 213 -15.35 21.77 -0.36
N ASP A 214 -16.02 22.77 -0.93
CA ASP A 214 -15.47 24.12 -1.06
C ASP A 214 -15.05 24.69 0.30
N GLY A 215 -13.85 25.25 0.36
CA GLY A 215 -13.28 25.83 1.59
C GLY A 215 -12.66 24.81 2.54
N ALA A 216 -12.61 23.52 2.18
CA ALA A 216 -11.76 22.56 2.89
C ALA A 216 -10.27 22.94 2.74
N PRO A 217 -9.45 22.75 3.79
CA PRO A 217 -8.00 22.84 3.68
C PRO A 217 -7.44 21.85 2.63
N PRO A 218 -6.18 22.00 2.17
CA PRO A 218 -5.54 21.09 1.21
C PRO A 218 -5.17 19.76 1.86
N ILE A 219 -6.19 18.97 2.22
CA ILE A 219 -6.06 17.67 2.88
C ILE A 219 -5.64 16.61 1.87
N VAL A 220 -4.57 15.87 2.19
CA VAL A 220 -4.06 14.75 1.38
C VAL A 220 -4.42 13.38 1.97
N LEU A 221 -4.51 13.29 3.31
CA LEU A 221 -4.95 12.11 4.05
C LEU A 221 -6.09 12.48 4.98
N ALA A 222 -7.12 11.65 5.06
CA ALA A 222 -8.31 11.92 5.87
C ALA A 222 -8.77 10.67 6.62
N ASP A 223 -9.31 10.86 7.82
CA ASP A 223 -10.03 9.82 8.54
C ASP A 223 -11.30 10.39 9.20
N ALA A 224 -12.26 9.50 9.45
CA ALA A 224 -13.58 9.82 10.00
C ALA A 224 -13.80 9.09 11.33
N PRO A 225 -13.17 9.54 12.43
CA PRO A 225 -13.15 8.83 13.71
C PRO A 225 -14.49 8.81 14.46
N ALA A 226 -15.44 9.67 14.06
CA ALA A 226 -16.76 9.76 14.68
C ALA A 226 -17.78 10.34 13.68
N LYS A 227 -19.07 10.20 14.02
CA LYS A 227 -20.17 10.81 13.25
C LYS A 227 -19.92 12.31 13.06
N ASP A 228 -20.11 12.78 11.82
CA ASP A 228 -19.85 14.17 11.39
C ASP A 228 -18.42 14.71 11.65
N THR A 229 -17.49 13.88 12.14
CA THR A 229 -16.15 14.31 12.50
C THR A 229 -15.15 13.85 11.45
N LEU A 230 -14.31 14.79 10.99
CA LEU A 230 -13.17 14.52 10.14
C LEU A 230 -11.89 14.99 10.81
N ILE A 231 -10.82 14.24 10.58
CA ILE A 231 -9.45 14.67 10.81
C ILE A 231 -8.73 14.54 9.48
N GLY A 232 -8.10 15.61 9.04
CA GLY A 232 -7.34 15.65 7.80
C GLY A 232 -5.92 16.13 8.04
N ALA A 233 -4.97 15.55 7.33
CA ALA A 233 -3.59 16.02 7.27
C ALA A 233 -3.30 16.64 5.89
N ALA A 234 -2.66 17.80 5.89
CA ALA A 234 -2.07 18.41 4.70
C ALA A 234 -0.67 17.85 4.43
N GLU A 235 -0.18 18.05 3.20
CA GLU A 235 1.16 17.59 2.78
C GLU A 235 2.29 18.15 3.65
N ASP A 236 2.15 19.39 4.12
CA ASP A 236 3.09 20.04 5.03
C ASP A 236 2.96 19.60 6.51
N GLY A 237 2.14 18.60 6.78
CA GLY A 237 1.90 18.02 8.10
C GLY A 237 0.89 18.77 8.96
N ARG A 238 0.31 19.91 8.52
CA ARG A 238 -0.78 20.56 9.28
C ARG A 238 -1.98 19.62 9.41
N LEU A 239 -2.52 19.55 10.62
CA LEU A 239 -3.71 18.79 10.95
C LEU A 239 -4.90 19.72 11.09
N HIS A 240 -6.02 19.32 10.50
CA HIS A 240 -7.28 20.03 10.60
C HIS A 240 -8.38 19.08 11.06
N THR A 241 -9.38 19.62 11.75
CA THR A 241 -10.60 18.88 12.10
C THR A 241 -11.83 19.63 11.63
N SER A 242 -12.85 18.85 11.28
CA SER A 242 -14.22 19.31 11.13
C SER A 242 -15.12 18.50 12.06
N GLN A 243 -16.11 19.15 12.67
CA GLN A 243 -17.12 18.50 13.52
C GLN A 243 -18.53 18.59 12.90
N ASP A 244 -18.62 19.03 11.65
CA ASP A 244 -19.86 19.30 10.94
C ASP A 244 -19.87 18.73 9.52
N ALA A 245 -19.25 17.56 9.36
CA ALA A 245 -19.17 16.79 8.12
C ALA A 245 -18.40 17.48 6.98
N GLY A 246 -17.36 18.25 7.34
CA GLY A 246 -16.46 18.92 6.42
C GLY A 246 -16.92 20.31 5.98
N ARG A 247 -17.92 20.91 6.65
CA ARG A 247 -18.44 22.26 6.28
C ARG A 247 -17.57 23.37 6.85
N THR A 248 -17.08 23.21 8.08
CA THR A 248 -16.14 24.13 8.71
C THR A 248 -14.95 23.37 9.28
N TRP A 249 -13.80 24.04 9.30
CA TRP A 249 -12.52 23.45 9.67
C TRP A 249 -11.80 24.30 10.69
N THR A 250 -11.12 23.63 11.62
CA THR A 250 -10.23 24.24 12.62
C THR A 250 -8.88 23.53 12.55
N GLU A 251 -7.78 24.28 12.59
CA GLU A 251 -6.44 23.69 12.72
C GLU A 251 -6.27 23.08 14.12
N LEU A 252 -5.85 21.81 14.18
CA LEU A 252 -5.62 21.05 15.41
C LEU A 252 -4.19 21.21 15.93
N GLY A 253 -3.23 21.16 15.00
CA GLY A 253 -1.82 21.03 15.28
C GLY A 253 -1.04 20.66 14.04
N ARG A 254 0.14 20.07 14.22
CA ARG A 254 1.03 19.73 13.11
C ARG A 254 1.83 18.46 13.44
N LEU A 255 1.94 17.57 12.45
CA LEU A 255 2.83 16.41 12.49
C LEU A 255 4.29 16.86 12.39
N PRO A 256 5.23 16.15 13.02
CA PRO A 256 6.64 16.57 13.03
C PRO A 256 7.33 16.49 11.65
N ALA A 257 6.75 15.75 10.70
CA ALA A 257 7.18 15.67 9.31
C ALA A 257 5.96 15.39 8.39
N PRO A 258 6.10 15.49 7.06
CA PRO A 258 5.05 15.09 6.13
C PRO A 258 4.56 13.66 6.37
N PRO A 259 3.23 13.41 6.39
CA PRO A 259 2.69 12.08 6.59
C PRO A 259 2.76 11.22 5.33
N SER A 260 2.84 9.91 5.53
CA SER A 260 2.61 8.86 4.52
C SER A 260 1.31 8.10 4.78
N ALA A 261 0.89 7.98 6.05
CA ALA A 261 -0.40 7.39 6.42
C ALA A 261 -0.96 8.03 7.69
N LEU A 262 -2.28 8.05 7.83
CA LEU A 262 -3.02 8.57 8.97
C LEU A 262 -4.12 7.58 9.38
N ASN A 263 -4.26 7.34 10.68
CA ASN A 263 -5.37 6.58 11.24
C ASN A 263 -5.84 7.20 12.54
N ALA A 264 -7.07 7.74 12.56
CA ALA A 264 -7.73 8.27 13.74
C ALA A 264 -8.69 7.22 14.30
N THR A 265 -8.26 6.48 15.33
CA THR A 265 -9.09 5.45 15.97
C THR A 265 -10.27 6.04 16.74
N ASP A 266 -10.12 7.27 17.24
CA ASP A 266 -11.18 8.08 17.83
C ASP A 266 -10.78 9.58 17.74
N PRO A 267 -11.66 10.55 18.07
CA PRO A 267 -11.33 11.98 17.93
C PRO A 267 -10.14 12.48 18.76
N LYS A 268 -9.66 11.71 19.74
CA LYS A 268 -8.50 12.01 20.58
C LYS A 268 -7.28 11.18 20.22
N ARG A 269 -7.45 9.96 19.71
CA ARG A 269 -6.36 9.03 19.43
C ARG A 269 -6.04 8.92 17.94
N LEU A 270 -4.89 9.47 17.55
CA LEU A 270 -4.41 9.52 16.17
C LEU A 270 -3.06 8.80 16.08
N LEU A 271 -2.91 8.00 15.03
CA LEU A 271 -1.66 7.39 14.61
C LEU A 271 -1.29 7.99 13.25
N ALA A 272 -0.02 8.33 13.05
CA ALA A 272 0.48 8.74 11.75
C ALA A 272 1.83 8.09 11.48
N ALA A 273 2.03 7.61 10.25
CA ALA A 273 3.34 7.32 9.72
C ALA A 273 3.84 8.54 8.96
N LEU A 274 5.12 8.83 9.09
CA LEU A 274 5.80 9.92 8.42
C LEU A 274 6.55 9.38 7.19
N GLN A 275 6.96 10.27 6.28
CA GLN A 275 7.67 9.87 5.06
C GLN A 275 9.02 9.18 5.31
N ASP A 276 9.65 9.41 6.46
CA ASP A 276 10.89 8.72 6.88
C ASP A 276 10.64 7.34 7.51
N GLY A 277 9.37 6.90 7.62
CA GLY A 277 8.96 5.65 8.24
C GLY A 277 8.74 5.71 9.75
N THR A 278 8.99 6.86 10.39
CA THR A 278 8.68 7.07 11.81
C THR A 278 7.16 7.00 12.02
N ALA A 279 6.71 6.30 13.06
CA ALA A 279 5.31 6.32 13.50
C ALA A 279 5.15 7.12 14.79
N VAL A 280 4.16 8.00 14.81
CA VAL A 280 3.81 8.84 15.95
C VAL A 280 2.37 8.62 16.40
N GLU A 281 2.14 8.79 17.69
CA GLU A 281 0.82 8.70 18.31
C GLU A 281 0.48 9.98 19.07
N SER A 282 -0.74 10.44 18.90
CA SER A 282 -1.38 11.45 19.74
C SER A 282 -2.53 10.82 20.51
N THR A 283 -2.67 11.20 21.78
CA THR A 283 -3.81 10.83 22.64
C THR A 283 -4.62 12.06 23.08
N ASP A 284 -4.33 13.23 22.49
CA ASP A 284 -4.93 14.52 22.83
C ASP A 284 -5.57 15.23 21.64
N GLY A 285 -5.94 14.49 20.60
CA GLY A 285 -6.62 14.99 19.41
C GLY A 285 -5.69 15.72 18.44
N GLY A 286 -4.45 15.26 18.32
CA GLY A 286 -3.46 15.80 17.39
C GLY A 286 -2.77 17.09 17.86
N ARG A 287 -2.85 17.43 19.14
CA ARG A 287 -2.17 18.62 19.70
C ARG A 287 -0.70 18.33 19.97
N THR A 288 -0.41 17.15 20.51
CA THR A 288 0.95 16.66 20.74
C THR A 288 1.10 15.23 20.22
N PHE A 289 2.33 14.89 19.85
CA PHE A 289 2.69 13.59 19.28
C PHE A 289 3.89 13.00 20.02
N THR A 290 3.85 11.70 20.22
CA THR A 290 4.95 10.91 20.76
C THR A 290 5.39 9.87 19.74
N VAL A 291 6.71 9.69 19.61
CA VAL A 291 7.25 8.63 18.76
C VAL A 291 6.97 7.27 19.40
N VAL A 292 6.27 6.41 18.65
CA VAL A 292 5.94 5.03 19.02
C VAL A 292 6.76 4.01 18.24
N PHE A 293 7.31 4.40 17.08
CA PHE A 293 8.29 3.62 16.33
C PHE A 293 9.16 4.55 15.49
N GLN A 294 10.47 4.29 15.42
CA GLN A 294 11.41 4.99 14.57
C GLN A 294 12.39 3.96 13.97
N PRO A 295 12.43 3.79 12.64
CA PRO A 295 13.36 2.85 12.03
C PRO A 295 14.80 3.36 12.17
N ALA A 296 15.76 2.44 12.27
CA ALA A 296 17.18 2.78 12.47
C ALA A 296 17.78 3.69 11.38
N ASN A 297 17.17 3.72 10.19
CA ASN A 297 17.60 4.51 9.04
C ASN A 297 16.74 5.77 8.80
N ALA A 298 15.84 6.14 9.73
CA ALA A 298 15.11 7.41 9.64
C ALA A 298 16.12 8.56 9.66
N SER A 299 16.26 9.25 8.53
CA SER A 299 17.19 10.39 8.41
C SER A 299 16.60 11.59 9.15
N HIS A 300 17.37 12.15 10.10
CA HIS A 300 17.03 13.35 10.87
C HIS A 300 16.95 14.63 10.03
#